data_AF-A0A3R7EUW6-F1
#
_entry.id   AF-A0A3R7EUW6-F1
#
_cell.length_a   1.000
_cell.length_b   1.000
_cell.length_c   1.000
_cell.angle_alpha   90.00
_cell.angle_beta   90.00
_cell.angle_gamma   90.00
#
_symmetry.space_group_name_H-M   'P 1'
#
loop_
_entity.id
_entity.type
_entity.pdbx_description
1 polymer ?
#
loop_
_entity_poly.entity_id
_entity_poly.type
_entity_poly.pdbx_seq_one_letter_code
_entity_poly.pdbx_strand_id
1 'polypeptide(L)'
;MNNSTVNSKATDSVLLPWINGKGAAWVVVLSIVILSGLFPFASFYLLLLLVTLLSSAHSPVRVIVCLLCISSIIVFGPLIALKLPINNGGNDKIQYLDFMRTMDASGLAYYLSTQPEVLSFSTMYLAYVLFGPTDLAFLFIFIISYSLLLYAVWKIEYRALPLFILLITSSGAFYSSYANVIRQAMAFPFMFLFLTADRPRCRMLFLTLSSLAHLPSFLIMAPYTAYRYFKKWAVLGAILVAVVVFAVSKYNLNALSALSGDDGGYVSKKVGLYSTWDEYSVVLVALAALALFAVNNYLWLRSKKNDARKKEQSHSRETRELLIASNFAFISLMATYNLSKVFERVYIYFFILSIAYLAVLLARMRPGPSKAIIILAGIAYSIYGFFKNLFIAELLFAGDPFGFLTSSFLELYRSFI
;
A
#
# COMPACT_ATOMS: atom_id res chain seq x y z
N MET A 1 34.57 68.52 -39.83
CA MET A 1 35.14 67.47 -38.95
C MET A 1 34.51 66.16 -39.37
N ASN A 2 35.25 65.37 -40.15
CA ASN A 2 34.81 64.12 -40.75
C ASN A 2 35.12 62.94 -39.82
N ASN A 3 34.14 62.06 -39.66
CA ASN A 3 34.29 60.75 -39.02
C ASN A 3 35.13 59.82 -39.92
N SER A 4 36.24 59.34 -39.39
CA SER A 4 37.00 58.21 -39.94
C SER A 4 36.82 56.95 -39.10
N THR A 5 36.44 55.91 -39.81
CA THR A 5 36.50 54.46 -39.54
C THR A 5 37.53 53.97 -38.52
N VAL A 6 37.11 53.07 -37.63
CA VAL A 6 37.93 51.92 -37.19
C VAL A 6 37.06 50.66 -37.17
N ASN A 7 37.42 49.72 -38.05
CA ASN A 7 37.03 48.31 -38.03
C ASN A 7 37.54 47.66 -36.74
N SER A 8 36.68 46.96 -36.01
CA SER A 8 37.10 45.78 -35.24
C SER A 8 36.33 44.56 -35.73
N LYS A 9 36.99 43.80 -36.61
CA LYS A 9 36.77 42.35 -36.71
C LYS A 9 37.31 41.75 -35.42
N ALA A 10 36.45 41.19 -34.57
CA ALA A 10 36.87 40.26 -33.54
C ALA A 10 35.77 39.21 -33.31
N THR A 11 36.13 37.98 -33.67
CA THR A 11 35.59 36.72 -33.17
C THR A 11 34.10 36.46 -33.41
N ASP A 12 33.83 35.96 -34.62
CA ASP A 12 32.81 34.93 -34.82
C ASP A 12 33.11 33.79 -33.83
N SER A 13 32.41 33.81 -32.70
CA SER A 13 32.36 32.67 -31.80
C SER A 13 31.69 31.53 -32.56
N VAL A 14 32.51 30.55 -32.92
CA VAL A 14 32.11 29.20 -33.31
C VAL A 14 31.45 28.57 -32.09
N LEU A 15 30.21 28.97 -31.80
CA LEU A 15 29.33 28.32 -30.85
C LEU A 15 28.31 27.52 -31.66
N LEU A 16 28.64 26.24 -31.82
CA LEU A 16 27.77 25.12 -32.21
C LEU A 16 26.30 25.49 -32.50
N PRO A 17 25.83 25.41 -33.76
CA PRO A 17 24.46 25.75 -34.16
C PRO A 17 23.37 24.77 -33.67
N TRP A 18 23.68 23.88 -32.72
CA TRP A 18 22.83 22.74 -32.36
C TRP A 18 21.92 22.95 -31.14
N ILE A 19 22.03 24.08 -30.43
CA ILE A 19 21.17 24.36 -29.27
C ILE A 19 19.99 25.25 -29.69
N ASN A 20 19.23 24.80 -30.69
CA ASN A 20 17.81 25.16 -30.74
C ASN A 20 17.11 24.37 -29.62
N GLY A 21 16.20 24.97 -28.85
CA GLY A 21 15.57 24.34 -27.67
C GLY A 21 14.93 22.96 -27.86
N LYS A 22 14.76 22.51 -29.13
CA LYS A 22 14.40 21.13 -29.50
C LYS A 22 15.53 20.13 -29.28
N GLY A 23 16.79 20.47 -29.57
CA GLY A 23 17.95 19.61 -29.38
C GLY A 23 18.22 19.32 -27.89
N ALA A 24 18.14 20.37 -27.05
CA ALA A 24 18.23 20.22 -25.60
C ALA A 24 17.09 19.35 -25.04
N ALA A 25 15.86 19.51 -25.54
CA ALA A 25 14.73 18.67 -25.14
C ALA A 25 14.94 17.19 -25.51
N TRP A 26 15.45 16.90 -26.72
CA TRP A 26 15.79 15.53 -27.13
C TRP A 26 16.91 14.93 -26.28
N VAL A 27 17.94 15.70 -25.93
CA VAL A 27 19.01 15.23 -25.03
C VAL A 27 18.48 14.92 -23.65
N VAL A 28 17.55 15.75 -23.12
CA VAL A 28 16.90 15.49 -21.81
C VAL A 28 16.02 14.24 -21.88
N VAL A 29 15.21 14.09 -22.92
CA VAL A 29 14.36 12.90 -23.11
C VAL A 29 15.22 11.64 -23.27
N LEU A 30 16.27 11.70 -24.08
CA LEU A 30 17.21 10.59 -24.27
C LEU A 30 17.92 10.23 -22.96
N SER A 31 18.34 11.23 -22.18
CA SER A 31 18.94 11.03 -20.85
C SER A 31 17.97 10.34 -19.90
N ILE A 32 16.69 10.72 -19.89
CA ILE A 32 15.67 10.07 -19.06
C ILE A 32 15.45 8.62 -19.51
N VAL A 33 15.39 8.37 -20.82
CA VAL A 33 15.22 7.00 -21.36
C VAL A 33 16.42 6.12 -21.01
N ILE A 34 17.64 6.62 -21.20
CA ILE A 34 18.87 5.89 -20.86
C ILE A 34 18.95 5.62 -19.36
N LEU A 35 18.72 6.64 -18.52
CA LEU A 35 18.67 6.47 -17.06
C LEU A 35 17.58 5.49 -16.64
N SER A 36 16.43 5.47 -17.31
CA SER A 36 15.35 4.53 -17.01
C SER A 36 15.68 3.10 -17.43
N GLY A 37 16.49 2.91 -18.46
CA GLY A 37 16.96 1.59 -18.89
C GLY A 37 18.07 1.04 -17.99
N LEU A 38 19.02 1.90 -17.61
CA LEU A 38 20.19 1.53 -16.78
C LEU A 38 19.84 1.46 -15.29
N PHE A 39 19.04 2.40 -14.80
CA PHE A 39 18.64 2.52 -13.40
C PHE A 39 17.12 2.77 -13.29
N PRO A 40 16.30 1.77 -13.67
CA PRO A 40 14.84 1.86 -13.66
C PRO A 40 14.28 2.30 -12.30
N PHE A 41 14.78 1.73 -11.20
CA PHE A 41 14.34 2.11 -9.87
C PHE A 41 14.67 3.57 -9.52
N ALA A 42 15.94 3.97 -9.67
CA ALA A 42 16.38 5.32 -9.32
C ALA A 42 15.62 6.38 -10.13
N SER A 43 15.44 6.15 -11.43
CA SER A 43 14.69 7.05 -12.32
C SER A 43 13.22 7.16 -11.91
N PHE A 44 12.58 6.02 -11.63
CA PHE A 44 11.20 5.99 -11.16
C PHE A 44 11.04 6.72 -9.81
N TYR A 45 11.91 6.44 -8.84
CA TYR A 45 11.81 6.99 -7.50
C TYR A 45 12.07 8.51 -7.49
N LEU A 46 13.06 8.98 -8.25
CA LEU A 46 13.33 10.40 -8.42
C LEU A 46 12.13 11.13 -9.06
N LEU A 47 11.54 10.56 -10.10
CA LEU A 47 10.36 11.12 -10.75
C LEU A 47 9.17 11.18 -9.77
N LEU A 48 8.97 10.12 -8.99
CA LEU A 48 7.92 10.04 -7.98
C LEU A 48 8.08 11.11 -6.90
N LEU A 49 9.31 11.31 -6.40
CA LEU A 49 9.65 12.37 -5.44
C LEU A 49 9.36 13.76 -6.02
N LEU A 50 9.80 14.02 -7.26
CA LEU A 50 9.63 15.30 -7.93
C LEU A 50 8.14 15.61 -8.17
N VAL A 51 7.37 14.65 -8.68
CA VAL A 51 5.92 14.83 -8.90
C VAL A 51 5.20 15.03 -7.58
N THR A 52 5.59 14.31 -6.52
CA THR A 52 5.02 14.48 -5.18
C THR A 52 5.32 15.87 -4.61
N LEU A 53 6.54 16.37 -4.77
CA LEU A 53 6.94 17.70 -4.32
C LEU A 53 6.19 18.80 -5.11
N LEU A 54 6.15 18.70 -6.45
CA LEU A 54 5.42 19.63 -7.30
C LEU A 54 3.91 19.63 -7.02
N SER A 55 3.38 18.52 -6.49
CA SER A 55 1.97 18.42 -6.06
C SER A 55 1.62 19.35 -4.90
N SER A 56 2.62 19.94 -4.23
CA SER A 56 2.43 20.99 -3.22
C SER A 56 1.95 22.32 -3.82
N ALA A 57 2.38 22.63 -5.06
CA ALA A 57 2.08 23.87 -5.75
C ALA A 57 1.04 23.71 -6.87
N HIS A 58 1.10 22.59 -7.60
CA HIS A 58 0.27 22.33 -8.78
C HIS A 58 -0.44 20.98 -8.67
N SER A 59 -1.56 20.79 -9.36
CA SER A 59 -2.17 19.46 -9.46
C SER A 59 -1.41 18.62 -10.49
N PRO A 60 -1.02 17.37 -10.18
CA PRO A 60 -0.33 16.52 -11.14
C PRO A 60 -1.23 16.20 -12.34
N VAL A 61 -0.62 16.15 -13.53
CA VAL A 61 -1.33 15.81 -14.76
C VAL A 61 -1.72 14.33 -14.73
N ARG A 62 -2.97 14.03 -15.10
CA ARG A 62 -3.54 12.68 -15.03
C ARG A 62 -2.70 11.63 -15.78
N VAL A 63 -2.17 11.98 -16.96
CA VAL A 63 -1.30 11.08 -17.75
C VAL A 63 -0.02 10.72 -17.00
N ILE A 64 0.64 11.71 -16.36
CA ILE A 64 1.86 11.47 -15.56
C ILE A 64 1.58 10.51 -14.42
N VAL A 65 0.45 10.69 -13.73
CA VAL A 65 0.05 9.78 -12.64
C VAL A 65 -0.20 8.36 -13.16
N CYS A 66 -0.81 8.22 -14.34
CA CYS A 66 -1.03 6.91 -14.96
C CYS A 66 0.30 6.19 -15.23
N LEU A 67 1.25 6.91 -15.84
CA LEU A 67 2.58 6.40 -16.11
C LEU A 67 3.30 6.00 -14.82
N LEU A 68 3.23 6.82 -13.76
CA LEU A 68 3.79 6.46 -12.45
C LEU A 68 3.16 5.19 -11.87
N CYS A 69 1.86 4.98 -12.04
CA CYS A 69 1.21 3.75 -11.58
C CYS A 69 1.75 2.53 -12.33
N ILE A 70 1.79 2.60 -13.66
CA ILE A 70 2.33 1.53 -14.52
C ILE A 70 3.80 1.26 -14.17
N SER A 71 4.62 2.31 -14.10
CA SER A 71 6.03 2.19 -13.73
C SER A 71 6.22 1.57 -12.34
N SER A 72 5.36 1.90 -11.36
CA SER A 72 5.45 1.31 -10.02
C SER A 72 5.21 -0.20 -10.04
N ILE A 73 4.28 -0.68 -10.88
CA ILE A 73 4.01 -2.12 -11.04
C ILE A 73 5.25 -2.81 -11.65
N ILE A 74 5.81 -2.21 -12.70
CA ILE A 74 6.94 -2.77 -13.44
C ILE A 74 8.22 -2.77 -12.58
N VAL A 75 8.48 -1.70 -11.82
CA VAL A 75 9.70 -1.56 -11.03
C VAL A 75 9.64 -2.41 -9.76
N PHE A 76 8.52 -2.43 -9.03
CA PHE A 76 8.43 -3.18 -7.77
C PHE A 76 8.05 -4.65 -7.94
N GLY A 77 7.51 -5.05 -9.09
CA GLY A 77 7.14 -6.44 -9.36
C GLY A 77 8.28 -7.43 -9.10
N PRO A 78 9.44 -7.28 -9.75
CA PRO A 78 10.60 -8.15 -9.54
C PRO A 78 11.11 -8.18 -8.09
N LEU A 79 11.17 -7.01 -7.44
CA LEU A 79 11.63 -6.90 -6.04
C LEU A 79 10.86 -7.83 -5.10
N ILE A 80 9.54 -7.88 -5.27
CA ILE A 80 8.63 -8.68 -4.45
C ILE A 80 8.59 -10.13 -4.92
N ALA A 81 8.46 -10.36 -6.22
CA ALA A 81 8.27 -11.69 -6.79
C ALA A 81 9.52 -12.58 -6.61
N LEU A 82 10.72 -12.03 -6.75
CA LEU A 82 11.99 -12.75 -6.60
C LEU A 82 12.43 -12.94 -5.14
N LYS A 83 11.55 -12.67 -4.16
CA LYS A 83 11.88 -12.90 -2.77
C LYS A 83 12.27 -14.35 -2.51
N LEU A 84 13.35 -14.62 -1.79
CA LEU A 84 13.79 -15.99 -1.50
C LEU A 84 12.73 -16.74 -0.66
N PRO A 85 12.40 -17.99 -1.01
CA PRO A 85 11.49 -18.82 -0.22
C PRO A 85 12.25 -19.45 0.96
N ILE A 86 12.67 -18.63 1.92
CA ILE A 86 13.35 -19.05 3.16
C ILE A 86 12.47 -18.69 4.35
N ASN A 87 12.31 -19.62 5.31
CA ASN A 87 11.46 -19.44 6.49
C ASN A 87 12.20 -18.61 7.56
N ASN A 88 12.37 -17.32 7.27
CA ASN A 88 13.02 -16.35 8.15
C ASN A 88 12.14 -15.08 8.25
N GLY A 89 12.03 -14.48 9.43
CA GLY A 89 11.33 -13.21 9.66
C GLY A 89 9.85 -13.17 9.24
N GLY A 90 9.11 -14.28 9.37
CA GLY A 90 7.68 -14.33 9.02
C GLY A 90 7.38 -14.36 7.50
N ASN A 91 8.30 -14.91 6.70
CA ASN A 91 8.12 -15.07 5.26
C ASN A 91 7.18 -16.23 4.89
N ASP A 92 5.91 -15.92 4.61
CA ASP A 92 4.92 -16.94 4.20
C ASP A 92 5.11 -17.44 2.74
N LYS A 93 6.15 -17.02 2.00
CA LYS A 93 6.32 -17.45 0.59
C LYS A 93 6.43 -18.98 0.45
N ILE A 94 7.17 -19.65 1.33
CA ILE A 94 7.21 -21.13 1.37
C ILE A 94 5.82 -21.69 1.63
N GLN A 95 5.11 -21.13 2.61
CA GLN A 95 3.76 -21.58 2.94
C GLN A 95 2.81 -21.43 1.75
N TYR A 96 2.91 -20.35 0.95
CA TYR A 96 2.11 -20.20 -0.26
C TYR A 96 2.48 -21.21 -1.35
N LEU A 97 3.77 -21.50 -1.52
CA LEU A 97 4.22 -22.57 -2.43
C LEU A 97 3.66 -23.92 -2.01
N ASP A 98 3.64 -24.22 -0.70
CA ASP A 98 3.08 -25.46 -0.17
C ASP A 98 1.56 -25.52 -0.36
N PHE A 99 0.85 -24.40 -0.18
CA PHE A 99 -0.58 -24.34 -0.50
C PHE A 99 -0.84 -24.60 -1.99
N MET A 100 -0.05 -24.00 -2.89
CA MET A 100 -0.18 -24.23 -4.34
C MET A 100 0.01 -25.72 -4.69
N ARG A 101 1.06 -26.35 -4.16
CA ARG A 101 1.33 -27.80 -4.35
C ARG A 101 0.22 -28.67 -3.77
N THR A 102 -0.30 -28.32 -2.60
CA THR A 102 -1.38 -29.07 -1.94
C THR A 102 -2.67 -28.98 -2.73
N MET A 103 -3.02 -27.79 -3.24
CA MET A 103 -4.20 -27.60 -4.08
C MET A 103 -4.09 -28.33 -5.42
N ASP A 104 -2.88 -28.47 -5.96
CA ASP A 104 -2.63 -29.30 -7.15
C ASP A 104 -2.84 -30.79 -6.87
N ALA A 105 -2.26 -31.31 -5.79
CA ALA A 105 -2.33 -32.72 -5.45
C ALA A 105 -3.72 -33.20 -4.99
N SER A 106 -4.42 -32.37 -4.20
CA SER A 106 -5.71 -32.74 -3.57
C SER A 106 -6.94 -32.14 -4.26
N GLY A 107 -6.73 -31.22 -5.20
CA GLY A 107 -7.79 -30.46 -5.87
C GLY A 107 -8.28 -29.27 -5.05
N LEU A 108 -8.62 -28.18 -5.75
CA LEU A 108 -9.08 -26.93 -5.14
C LEU A 108 -10.33 -27.12 -4.26
N ALA A 109 -11.31 -27.92 -4.70
CA ALA A 109 -12.56 -28.11 -3.98
C ALA A 109 -12.36 -28.74 -2.60
N TYR A 110 -11.47 -29.74 -2.49
CA TYR A 110 -11.12 -30.36 -1.23
C TYR A 110 -10.46 -29.36 -0.30
N TYR A 111 -9.49 -28.60 -0.81
CA TYR A 111 -8.79 -27.58 -0.02
C TYR A 111 -9.74 -26.48 0.49
N LEU A 112 -10.62 -25.97 -0.37
CA LEU A 112 -11.60 -24.93 -0.03
C LEU A 112 -12.67 -25.38 0.96
N SER A 113 -12.93 -26.69 1.10
CA SER A 113 -13.86 -27.19 2.12
C SER A 113 -13.40 -26.89 3.56
N THR A 114 -12.11 -26.59 3.75
CA THR A 114 -11.49 -26.34 5.06
C THR A 114 -11.05 -24.90 5.28
N GLN A 115 -11.09 -24.04 4.25
CA GLN A 115 -10.58 -22.66 4.30
C GLN A 115 -11.64 -21.64 3.87
N PRO A 116 -11.96 -20.63 4.70
CA PRO A 116 -12.99 -19.63 4.36
C PRO A 116 -12.53 -18.59 3.32
N GLU A 117 -11.22 -18.45 3.08
CA GLU A 117 -10.63 -17.38 2.24
C GLU A 117 -10.57 -17.77 0.74
N VAL A 118 -11.72 -18.17 0.21
CA VAL A 118 -11.89 -18.80 -1.11
C VAL A 118 -11.25 -18.00 -2.24
N LEU A 119 -11.40 -16.67 -2.26
CA LEU A 119 -10.91 -15.84 -3.35
C LEU A 119 -9.39 -15.87 -3.42
N SER A 120 -8.72 -15.78 -2.28
CA SER A 120 -7.25 -15.78 -2.23
C SER A 120 -6.66 -17.12 -2.66
N PHE A 121 -7.23 -18.23 -2.18
CA PHE A 121 -6.78 -19.57 -2.54
C PHE A 121 -7.07 -19.90 -4.00
N SER A 122 -8.23 -19.52 -4.51
CA SER A 122 -8.57 -19.67 -5.94
C SER A 122 -7.63 -18.86 -6.83
N THR A 123 -7.25 -17.66 -6.41
CA THR A 123 -6.31 -16.81 -7.16
C THR A 123 -4.90 -17.41 -7.17
N MET A 124 -4.44 -17.96 -6.04
CA MET A 124 -3.16 -18.67 -5.96
C MET A 124 -3.17 -19.95 -6.81
N TYR A 125 -4.26 -20.70 -6.81
CA TYR A 125 -4.41 -21.88 -7.66
C TYR A 125 -4.42 -21.52 -9.14
N LEU A 126 -5.12 -20.45 -9.54
CA LEU A 126 -5.08 -19.95 -10.91
C LEU A 126 -3.66 -19.54 -11.33
N ALA A 127 -2.94 -18.82 -10.48
CA ALA A 127 -1.56 -18.43 -10.75
C ALA A 127 -0.64 -19.64 -10.91
N TYR A 128 -0.84 -20.67 -10.06
CA TYR A 128 -0.15 -21.95 -10.17
C TYR A 128 -0.45 -22.67 -11.49
N VAL A 129 -1.71 -22.78 -11.90
CA VAL A 129 -2.09 -23.46 -13.15
C VAL A 129 -1.47 -22.76 -14.37
N LEU A 130 -1.36 -21.43 -14.34
CA LEU A 130 -0.83 -20.65 -15.46
C LEU A 130 0.70 -20.64 -15.52
N PHE A 131 1.38 -20.60 -14.38
CA PHE A 131 2.83 -20.31 -14.31
C PHE A 131 3.64 -21.31 -13.48
N GLY A 132 3.00 -22.35 -12.95
CA GLY A 132 3.58 -23.28 -11.99
C GLY A 132 3.86 -22.64 -10.63
N PRO A 133 4.50 -23.38 -9.70
CA PRO A 133 4.89 -22.88 -8.38
C PRO A 133 6.20 -22.06 -8.47
N THR A 134 6.21 -21.06 -9.35
CA THR A 134 7.39 -20.25 -9.69
C THR A 134 7.19 -18.79 -9.30
N ASP A 135 8.25 -17.98 -9.40
CA ASP A 135 8.19 -16.54 -9.13
C ASP A 135 7.24 -15.79 -10.09
N LEU A 136 6.98 -16.35 -11.29
CA LEU A 136 5.99 -15.81 -12.22
C LEU A 136 4.58 -15.82 -11.64
N ALA A 137 4.21 -16.85 -10.86
CA ALA A 137 2.92 -16.90 -10.20
C ALA A 137 2.77 -15.76 -9.16
N PHE A 138 3.83 -15.48 -8.40
CA PHE A 138 3.85 -14.37 -7.44
C PHE A 138 3.83 -13.01 -8.16
N LEU A 139 4.58 -12.87 -9.26
CA LEU A 139 4.57 -11.65 -10.09
C LEU A 139 3.17 -11.39 -10.65
N PHE A 140 2.48 -12.42 -11.15
CA PHE A 140 1.11 -12.32 -11.65
C PHE A 140 0.12 -11.85 -10.58
N ILE A 141 0.16 -12.45 -9.39
CA ILE A 141 -0.69 -12.05 -8.26
C ILE A 141 -0.39 -10.61 -7.83
N PHE A 142 0.89 -10.22 -7.77
CA PHE A 142 1.31 -8.86 -7.47
C PHE A 142 0.75 -7.86 -8.49
N ILE A 143 0.94 -8.12 -9.79
CA ILE A 143 0.46 -7.26 -10.87
C ILE A 143 -1.05 -7.04 -10.74
N ILE A 144 -1.84 -8.10 -10.57
CA ILE A 144 -3.30 -7.97 -10.46
C ILE A 144 -3.69 -7.20 -9.20
N SER A 145 -3.22 -7.64 -8.03
CA SER A 145 -3.65 -7.07 -6.75
C SER A 145 -3.20 -5.63 -6.56
N TYR A 146 -1.96 -5.30 -6.93
CA TYR A 146 -1.42 -3.95 -6.82
C TYR A 146 -2.05 -3.02 -7.87
N SER A 147 -2.26 -3.46 -9.12
CA SER A 147 -2.98 -2.68 -10.13
C SER A 147 -4.39 -2.33 -9.69
N LEU A 148 -5.11 -3.30 -9.11
CA LEU A 148 -6.47 -3.07 -8.60
C LEU A 148 -6.47 -2.10 -7.41
N LEU A 149 -5.45 -2.14 -6.54
CA LEU A 149 -5.30 -1.16 -5.45
C LEU A 149 -5.08 0.24 -6.01
N LEU A 150 -4.13 0.40 -6.94
CA LEU A 150 -3.85 1.69 -7.57
C LEU A 150 -5.08 2.23 -8.29
N TYR A 151 -5.83 1.38 -8.98
CA TYR A 151 -7.12 1.74 -9.57
C TYR A 151 -8.17 2.17 -8.54
N ALA A 152 -8.27 1.47 -7.41
CA ALA A 152 -9.21 1.83 -6.36
C ALA A 152 -8.89 3.20 -5.75
N VAL A 153 -7.60 3.50 -5.51
CA VAL A 153 -7.15 4.81 -5.04
C VAL A 153 -7.32 5.88 -6.12
N TRP A 154 -7.06 5.54 -7.39
CA TRP A 154 -7.31 6.42 -8.54
C TRP A 154 -8.75 6.91 -8.57
N LYS A 155 -9.71 6.00 -8.34
CA LYS A 155 -11.14 6.35 -8.30
C LYS A 155 -11.51 7.28 -7.16
N ILE A 156 -10.80 7.22 -6.04
CA ILE A 156 -11.01 8.15 -4.92
C ILE A 156 -10.47 9.53 -5.29
N GLU A 157 -9.20 9.60 -5.65
CA GLU A 157 -8.49 10.84 -5.97
C GLU A 157 -7.17 10.51 -6.67
N TYR A 158 -7.13 10.56 -8.01
CA TYR A 158 -5.90 10.25 -8.76
C TYR A 158 -4.73 11.15 -8.36
N ARG A 159 -4.98 12.40 -7.92
CA ARG A 159 -3.92 13.32 -7.48
C ARG A 159 -3.21 12.87 -6.22
N ALA A 160 -3.80 11.95 -5.45
CA ALA A 160 -3.22 11.39 -4.23
C ALA A 160 -2.17 10.31 -4.52
N LEU A 161 -2.19 9.70 -5.72
CA LEU A 161 -1.37 8.53 -6.04
C LEU A 161 0.14 8.73 -5.93
N PRO A 162 0.75 9.86 -6.36
CA PRO A 162 2.19 10.03 -6.21
C PRO A 162 2.64 9.90 -4.75
N LEU A 163 1.97 10.62 -3.84
CA LEU A 163 2.26 10.55 -2.41
C LEU A 163 1.87 9.19 -1.81
N PHE A 164 0.75 8.61 -2.23
CA PHE A 164 0.33 7.30 -1.75
C PHE A 164 1.33 6.19 -2.11
N ILE A 165 1.79 6.14 -3.37
CA ILE A 165 2.81 5.20 -3.84
C ILE A 165 4.09 5.42 -3.03
N LEU A 166 4.51 6.66 -2.85
CA LEU A 166 5.72 7.00 -2.11
C LEU A 166 5.66 6.53 -0.64
N LEU A 167 4.54 6.77 0.04
CA LEU A 167 4.32 6.38 1.44
C LEU A 167 4.12 4.87 1.61
N ILE A 168 3.43 4.21 0.68
CA ILE A 168 3.19 2.76 0.78
C ILE A 168 4.50 2.02 0.54
N THR A 169 5.26 2.32 -0.53
CA THR A 169 6.49 1.59 -0.88
C THR A 169 7.64 1.85 0.08
N SER A 170 7.56 2.93 0.88
CA SER A 170 8.52 3.21 1.96
C SER A 170 8.14 2.59 3.29
N SER A 171 6.96 1.96 3.39
CA SER A 171 6.48 1.35 4.62
C SER A 171 6.84 -0.13 4.70
N GLY A 172 7.17 -0.59 5.92
CA GLY A 172 7.31 -2.03 6.20
C GLY A 172 6.01 -2.78 5.86
N ALA A 173 4.85 -2.12 6.00
CA ALA A 173 3.55 -2.68 5.64
C ALA A 173 3.44 -3.10 4.16
N PHE A 174 4.13 -2.42 3.23
CA PHE A 174 4.15 -2.84 1.82
C PHE A 174 4.95 -4.14 1.64
N TYR A 175 6.16 -4.20 2.18
CA TYR A 175 6.99 -5.41 2.11
C TYR A 175 6.34 -6.58 2.86
N SER A 176 5.76 -6.33 4.03
CA SER A 176 4.99 -7.33 4.76
C SER A 176 3.72 -7.74 4.01
N SER A 177 2.97 -6.84 3.35
CA SER A 177 1.75 -7.23 2.63
C SER A 177 2.05 -7.99 1.35
N TYR A 178 2.88 -7.42 0.48
CA TYR A 178 3.07 -7.95 -0.86
C TYR A 178 4.13 -9.05 -0.91
N ALA A 179 5.09 -9.05 0.02
CA ALA A 179 6.17 -10.02 0.09
C ALA A 179 6.04 -11.05 1.23
N ASN A 180 5.17 -10.84 2.23
CA ASN A 180 4.89 -11.83 3.29
C ASN A 180 3.42 -12.27 3.31
N VAL A 181 2.45 -11.36 3.21
CA VAL A 181 1.03 -11.67 3.44
C VAL A 181 0.19 -11.38 2.20
N ILE A 182 0.48 -12.08 1.09
CA ILE A 182 -0.09 -11.78 -0.24
C ILE A 182 -1.62 -11.81 -0.26
N ARG A 183 -2.24 -12.57 0.65
CA ARG A 183 -3.69 -12.64 0.82
C ARG A 183 -4.29 -11.33 1.35
N GLN A 184 -3.59 -10.69 2.29
CA GLN A 184 -3.95 -9.36 2.76
C GLN A 184 -3.80 -8.33 1.63
N ALA A 185 -2.74 -8.43 0.83
CA ALA A 185 -2.56 -7.58 -0.34
C ALA A 185 -3.74 -7.68 -1.33
N MET A 186 -4.27 -8.88 -1.56
CA MET A 186 -5.46 -9.11 -2.39
C MET A 186 -6.76 -8.53 -1.82
N ALA A 187 -6.85 -8.30 -0.51
CA ALA A 187 -8.05 -7.75 0.13
C ALA A 187 -8.17 -6.23 0.00
N PHE A 188 -7.05 -5.49 -0.07
CA PHE A 188 -7.06 -4.03 -0.11
C PHE A 188 -7.90 -3.42 -1.23
N PRO A 189 -7.77 -3.85 -2.50
CA PRO A 189 -8.52 -3.21 -3.59
C PRO A 189 -10.03 -3.20 -3.32
N PHE A 190 -10.54 -4.32 -2.81
CA PHE A 190 -11.96 -4.46 -2.49
C PHE A 190 -12.37 -3.61 -1.28
N MET A 191 -11.51 -3.44 -0.26
CA MET A 191 -11.78 -2.50 0.83
C MET A 191 -11.93 -1.06 0.31
N PHE A 192 -11.03 -0.62 -0.56
CA PHE A 192 -11.05 0.74 -1.09
C PHE A 192 -12.22 0.98 -2.06
N LEU A 193 -12.54 0.00 -2.91
CA LEU A 193 -13.72 0.04 -3.78
C LEU A 193 -15.03 0.03 -2.97
N PHE A 194 -15.07 -0.67 -1.83
CA PHE A 194 -16.21 -0.66 -0.93
C PHE A 194 -16.49 0.74 -0.34
N LEU A 195 -15.44 1.50 0.02
CA LEU A 195 -15.60 2.84 0.59
C LEU A 195 -16.22 3.81 -0.43
N THR A 196 -15.88 3.66 -1.71
CA THR A 196 -16.32 4.51 -2.83
C THR A 196 -17.56 4.05 -3.57
N ALA A 197 -17.99 2.80 -3.40
CA ALA A 197 -19.15 2.30 -4.12
C ALA A 197 -20.42 3.08 -3.74
N ASP A 198 -21.18 3.54 -4.74
CA ASP A 198 -22.44 4.26 -4.50
C ASP A 198 -23.60 3.32 -4.18
N ARG A 199 -23.66 2.18 -4.88
CA ARG A 199 -24.78 1.22 -4.78
C ARG A 199 -24.57 0.24 -3.62
N PRO A 200 -25.62 -0.05 -2.82
CA PRO A 200 -25.53 -0.98 -1.69
C PRO A 200 -25.14 -2.39 -2.13
N ARG A 201 -25.63 -2.87 -3.28
CA ARG A 201 -25.27 -4.18 -3.84
C ARG A 201 -23.77 -4.29 -4.13
N CYS A 202 -23.18 -3.26 -4.75
CA CYS A 202 -21.73 -3.24 -5.03
C CYS A 202 -20.90 -3.21 -3.74
N ARG A 203 -21.37 -2.50 -2.71
CA ARG A 203 -20.71 -2.51 -1.39
C ARG A 203 -20.71 -3.90 -0.77
N MET A 204 -21.86 -4.57 -0.74
CA MET A 204 -21.95 -5.92 -0.19
C MET A 204 -21.07 -6.90 -0.97
N LEU A 205 -21.01 -6.76 -2.29
CA LEU A 205 -20.08 -7.52 -3.13
C LEU A 205 -18.62 -7.27 -2.70
N PHE A 206 -18.18 -6.02 -2.60
CA PHE A 206 -16.80 -5.71 -2.23
C PHE A 206 -16.44 -6.09 -0.80
N LEU A 207 -17.39 -5.98 0.14
CA LEU A 207 -17.22 -6.51 1.50
C LEU A 207 -17.02 -8.03 1.48
N THR A 208 -17.84 -8.73 0.70
CA THR A 208 -17.73 -10.18 0.53
C THR A 208 -16.39 -10.55 -0.10
N LEU A 209 -16.02 -9.91 -1.22
CA LEU A 209 -14.75 -10.17 -1.92
C LEU A 209 -13.53 -9.90 -1.03
N SER A 210 -13.54 -8.80 -0.25
CA SER A 210 -12.44 -8.52 0.68
C SER A 210 -12.32 -9.57 1.78
N SER A 211 -13.47 -10.01 2.32
CA SER A 211 -13.52 -11.05 3.37
C SER A 211 -13.10 -12.41 2.84
N LEU A 212 -13.50 -12.76 1.61
CA LEU A 212 -13.07 -13.97 0.92
C LEU A 212 -11.60 -13.92 0.48
N ALA A 213 -11.01 -12.73 0.30
CA ALA A 213 -9.57 -12.59 0.07
C ALA A 213 -8.79 -12.75 1.37
N HIS A 214 -9.23 -12.10 2.45
CA HIS A 214 -8.59 -12.20 3.75
C HIS A 214 -9.57 -11.84 4.86
N LEU A 215 -9.95 -12.84 5.66
CA LEU A 215 -10.99 -12.71 6.68
C LEU A 215 -10.77 -11.57 7.68
N PRO A 216 -9.54 -11.24 8.14
CA PRO A 216 -9.30 -10.10 9.03
C PRO A 216 -9.76 -8.72 8.49
N SER A 217 -9.94 -8.56 7.18
CA SER A 217 -10.54 -7.33 6.62
C SER A 217 -11.96 -7.06 7.15
N PHE A 218 -12.69 -8.13 7.49
CA PHE A 218 -14.06 -8.06 8.01
C PHE A 218 -14.13 -7.33 9.36
N LEU A 219 -13.08 -7.43 10.19
CA LEU A 219 -12.99 -6.71 11.48
C LEU A 219 -13.16 -5.20 11.31
N ILE A 220 -12.79 -4.67 10.15
CA ILE A 220 -12.85 -3.24 9.83
C ILE A 220 -14.14 -2.92 9.06
N MET A 221 -14.45 -3.73 8.04
CA MET A 221 -15.56 -3.46 7.12
C MET A 221 -16.93 -3.68 7.75
N ALA A 222 -17.07 -4.66 8.65
CA ALA A 222 -18.33 -4.94 9.34
C ALA A 222 -18.78 -3.79 10.25
N PRO A 223 -17.97 -3.29 11.21
CA PRO A 223 -18.38 -2.16 12.05
C PRO A 223 -18.56 -0.88 11.24
N TYR A 224 -17.76 -0.66 10.19
CA TYR A 224 -17.98 0.46 9.27
C TYR A 224 -19.33 0.35 8.53
N THR A 225 -19.71 -0.86 8.07
CA THR A 225 -21.00 -1.09 7.43
C THR A 225 -22.14 -0.82 8.41
N ALA A 226 -22.04 -1.34 9.63
CA ALA A 226 -22.99 -1.07 10.71
C ALA A 226 -23.09 0.44 10.99
N TYR A 227 -21.98 1.17 10.98
CA TYR A 227 -21.97 2.62 11.16
C TYR A 227 -22.77 3.36 10.10
N ARG A 228 -22.80 2.89 8.84
CA ARG A 228 -23.61 3.55 7.83
C ARG A 228 -25.11 3.48 8.13
N TYR A 229 -25.60 2.43 8.78
CA TYR A 229 -27.01 2.24 9.13
C TYR A 229 -27.34 2.79 10.53
N PHE A 230 -26.54 2.46 11.54
CA PHE A 230 -26.83 2.74 12.95
C PHE A 230 -26.06 3.94 13.53
N LYS A 231 -25.16 4.55 12.75
CA LYS A 231 -24.40 5.76 13.11
C LYS A 231 -23.70 5.61 14.47
N LYS A 232 -23.98 6.51 15.42
CA LYS A 232 -23.37 6.56 16.76
C LYS A 232 -23.48 5.23 17.51
N TRP A 233 -24.56 4.47 17.32
CA TRP A 233 -24.76 3.19 18.01
C TRP A 233 -23.77 2.12 17.54
N ALA A 234 -23.40 2.13 16.26
CA ALA A 234 -22.37 1.22 15.76
C ALA A 234 -20.98 1.56 16.33
N VAL A 235 -20.69 2.83 16.57
CA VAL A 235 -19.43 3.24 17.22
C VAL A 235 -19.38 2.70 18.65
N LEU A 236 -20.46 2.90 19.42
CA LEU A 236 -20.56 2.37 20.78
C LEU A 236 -20.48 0.85 20.80
N GLY A 237 -21.19 0.17 19.90
CA GLY A 237 -21.15 -1.28 19.76
C GLY A 237 -19.74 -1.79 19.41
N ALA A 238 -19.05 -1.14 18.47
CA ALA A 238 -17.68 -1.50 18.10
C ALA A 238 -16.71 -1.32 19.28
N ILE A 239 -16.84 -0.25 20.08
CA ILE A 239 -16.04 -0.04 21.29
C ILE A 239 -16.34 -1.13 22.32
N LEU A 240 -17.62 -1.44 22.57
CA LEU A 240 -18.01 -2.49 23.51
C LEU A 240 -17.42 -3.84 23.11
N VAL A 241 -17.58 -4.23 21.84
CA VAL A 241 -17.01 -5.47 21.30
C VAL A 241 -15.48 -5.44 21.42
N ALA A 242 -14.83 -4.32 21.13
CA ALA A 242 -13.38 -4.17 21.27
C ALA A 242 -12.91 -4.38 22.71
N VAL A 243 -13.61 -3.80 23.69
CA VAL A 243 -13.33 -3.98 25.13
C VAL A 243 -13.51 -5.44 25.54
N VAL A 244 -14.57 -6.11 25.07
CA VAL A 244 -14.81 -7.52 25.35
C VAL A 244 -13.71 -8.40 24.75
N VAL A 245 -13.34 -8.20 23.47
CA VAL A 245 -12.26 -8.95 22.82
C VAL A 245 -10.92 -8.72 23.53
N PHE A 246 -10.63 -7.49 23.93
CA PHE A 246 -9.43 -7.17 24.70
C PHE A 246 -9.41 -7.87 26.07
N ALA A 247 -10.53 -7.84 26.80
CA ALA A 247 -10.64 -8.48 28.11
C ALA A 247 -10.54 -10.01 28.01
N VAL A 248 -11.24 -10.64 27.06
CA VAL A 248 -11.21 -12.09 26.85
C VAL A 248 -9.82 -12.54 26.43
N SER A 249 -9.18 -11.85 25.48
CA SER A 249 -7.81 -12.17 25.05
C SER A 249 -6.77 -12.02 26.18
N LYS A 250 -6.99 -11.10 27.12
CA LYS A 250 -6.06 -10.90 28.24
C LYS A 250 -6.24 -11.91 29.38
N TYR A 251 -7.49 -12.21 29.75
CA TYR A 251 -7.79 -12.91 31.00
C TYR A 251 -8.32 -14.33 30.81
N ASN A 252 -8.80 -14.69 29.61
CA ASN A 252 -9.43 -15.99 29.38
C ASN A 252 -9.27 -16.47 27.93
N LEU A 253 -8.02 -16.60 27.48
CA LEU A 253 -7.70 -17.06 26.12
C LEU A 253 -8.18 -18.52 25.88
N ASN A 254 -8.25 -19.33 26.94
CA ASN A 254 -8.78 -20.71 26.89
C ASN A 254 -10.32 -20.76 26.71
N ALA A 255 -11.06 -19.71 27.07
CA ALA A 255 -12.49 -19.65 26.73
C ALA A 255 -12.71 -19.49 25.22
N LEU A 256 -11.77 -18.88 24.48
CA LEU A 256 -11.86 -18.78 23.02
C LEU A 256 -11.70 -20.15 22.34
N SER A 257 -10.89 -21.06 22.91
CA SER A 257 -10.79 -22.44 22.41
C SER A 257 -12.02 -23.26 22.78
N ALA A 258 -12.60 -23.07 23.97
CA ALA A 258 -13.82 -23.76 24.41
C ALA A 258 -15.08 -23.37 23.61
N LEU A 259 -15.16 -22.14 23.09
CA LEU A 259 -16.26 -21.68 22.23
C LEU A 259 -16.28 -22.34 20.84
N SER A 260 -15.29 -23.16 20.49
CA SER A 260 -15.12 -23.73 19.14
C SER A 260 -15.67 -25.14 18.93
N GLY A 261 -16.35 -25.71 19.94
CA GLY A 261 -16.97 -27.04 19.88
C GLY A 261 -15.98 -28.20 20.08
N ASP A 262 -16.51 -29.38 20.43
CA ASP A 262 -15.75 -30.55 20.89
C ASP A 262 -14.77 -31.14 19.86
N ASP A 263 -14.92 -30.84 18.56
CA ASP A 263 -14.04 -31.33 17.49
C ASP A 263 -12.83 -30.42 17.19
N GLY A 264 -12.54 -29.46 18.07
CA GLY A 264 -11.44 -28.52 17.88
C GLY A 264 -11.63 -27.68 16.62
N GLY A 265 -12.72 -26.92 16.58
CA GLY A 265 -13.11 -26.08 15.44
C GLY A 265 -12.02 -25.11 14.95
N TYR A 266 -12.29 -24.41 13.84
CA TYR A 266 -11.35 -23.51 13.17
C TYR A 266 -10.60 -22.55 14.13
N VAL A 267 -11.28 -22.07 15.18
CA VAL A 267 -10.69 -21.20 16.19
C VAL A 267 -9.68 -21.95 17.06
N SER A 268 -10.03 -23.13 17.60
CA SER A 268 -9.15 -24.00 18.40
C SER A 268 -7.83 -24.31 17.68
N LYS A 269 -7.91 -24.69 16.38
CA LYS A 269 -6.74 -24.99 15.54
C LYS A 269 -5.85 -23.77 15.25
N LYS A 270 -6.35 -22.55 15.47
CA LYS A 270 -5.61 -21.29 15.20
C LYS A 270 -5.23 -20.49 16.44
N VAL A 271 -5.67 -20.88 17.65
CA VAL A 271 -5.31 -20.17 18.90
C VAL A 271 -3.80 -20.08 19.09
N GLY A 272 -3.06 -21.18 18.91
CA GLY A 272 -1.60 -21.21 19.01
C GLY A 272 -0.88 -20.42 17.90
N LEU A 273 -1.56 -20.17 16.77
CA LEU A 273 -1.04 -19.32 15.70
C LEU A 273 -1.28 -17.83 15.98
N TYR A 274 -2.14 -17.46 16.93
CA TYR A 274 -2.48 -16.05 17.20
C TYR A 274 -1.56 -15.36 18.23
N SER A 275 -0.69 -16.12 18.90
CA SER A 275 0.12 -15.64 20.03
C SER A 275 1.59 -15.30 19.70
N THR A 276 2.19 -15.84 18.64
CA THR A 276 3.62 -15.61 18.33
C THR A 276 3.81 -14.61 17.18
N TRP A 277 4.35 -13.43 17.53
CA TRP A 277 4.92 -12.44 16.62
C TRP A 277 6.35 -12.22 17.07
N ASP A 278 7.25 -13.02 16.52
CA ASP A 278 8.51 -13.37 17.21
C ASP A 278 9.60 -12.29 17.19
N GLU A 279 9.37 -11.09 16.62
CA GLU A 279 10.47 -10.13 16.38
C GLU A 279 10.17 -8.66 16.71
N TYR A 280 8.92 -8.24 16.93
CA TYR A 280 8.58 -6.83 17.12
C TYR A 280 7.81 -6.53 18.41
N SER A 281 8.19 -5.44 19.07
CA SER A 281 7.48 -4.94 20.25
C SER A 281 6.09 -4.41 19.86
N VAL A 282 5.04 -5.15 20.24
CA VAL A 282 3.62 -4.74 20.14
C VAL A 282 3.40 -3.34 20.72
N VAL A 283 4.10 -3.01 21.81
CA VAL A 283 4.00 -1.70 22.46
C VAL A 283 4.44 -0.58 21.53
N LEU A 284 5.61 -0.71 20.89
CA LEU A 284 6.14 0.32 19.99
C LEU A 284 5.23 0.55 18.78
N VAL A 285 4.69 -0.54 18.21
CA VAL A 285 3.77 -0.45 17.07
C VAL A 285 2.42 0.15 17.48
N ALA A 286 1.91 -0.17 18.67
CA ALA A 286 0.71 0.45 19.21
C ALA A 286 0.89 1.95 19.44
N LEU A 287 2.04 2.38 19.97
CA LEU A 287 2.36 3.81 20.15
C LEU A 287 2.45 4.54 18.81
N ALA A 288 3.12 3.95 17.82
CA ALA A 288 3.18 4.51 16.47
C ALA A 288 1.78 4.62 15.83
N ALA A 289 0.95 3.59 16.00
CA ALA A 289 -0.43 3.59 15.52
C ALA A 289 -1.29 4.67 16.20
N LEU A 290 -1.13 4.85 17.53
CA LEU A 290 -1.81 5.90 18.29
C LEU A 290 -1.39 7.29 17.82
N ALA A 291 -0.09 7.51 17.58
CA ALA A 291 0.42 8.77 17.04
C ALA A 291 -0.16 9.07 15.66
N LEU A 292 -0.17 8.08 14.75
CA LEU A 292 -0.76 8.24 13.42
C LEU A 292 -2.27 8.50 13.47
N PHE A 293 -2.98 7.79 14.35
CA PHE A 293 -4.40 8.00 14.61
C PHE A 293 -4.67 9.44 15.10
N ALA A 294 -3.88 9.93 16.05
CA ALA A 294 -4.00 11.29 16.56
C ALA A 294 -3.72 12.34 15.47
N VAL A 295 -2.67 12.15 14.67
CA VAL A 295 -2.32 13.03 13.55
C VAL A 295 -3.46 13.07 12.52
N ASN A 296 -4.01 11.93 12.12
CA ASN A 296 -5.08 11.87 11.13
C ASN A 296 -6.34 12.62 11.60
N ASN A 297 -6.75 12.40 12.85
CA ASN A 297 -7.91 13.06 13.43
C ASN A 297 -7.65 14.56 13.68
N TYR A 298 -6.44 14.95 14.08
CA TYR A 298 -6.06 16.35 14.21
C TYR A 298 -6.11 17.09 12.86
N LEU A 299 -5.54 16.50 11.81
CA LEU A 299 -5.57 17.06 10.45
C LEU A 299 -7.01 17.18 9.92
N TRP A 300 -7.88 16.21 10.21
CA TRP A 300 -9.30 16.28 9.88
C TRP A 300 -9.98 17.49 10.52
N LEU A 301 -9.80 17.66 11.84
CA LEU A 301 -10.39 18.77 12.59
C LEU A 301 -9.90 20.12 12.06
N ARG A 302 -8.62 20.22 11.72
CA ARG A 302 -8.03 21.43 11.12
C ARG A 302 -8.62 21.71 9.73
N SER A 303 -8.76 20.71 8.87
CA SER A 303 -9.38 20.86 7.55
C SER A 303 -10.82 21.37 7.68
N LYS A 304 -11.63 20.74 8.54
CA LYS A 304 -13.03 21.11 8.75
C LYS A 304 -13.21 22.56 9.22
N LYS A 305 -12.33 23.06 10.10
CA LYS A 305 -12.36 24.46 10.56
C LYS A 305 -12.07 25.46 9.44
N ASN A 306 -11.18 25.09 8.51
CA ASN A 306 -10.86 25.92 7.35
C ASN A 306 -11.96 25.86 6.28
N ASP A 307 -12.58 24.69 6.09
CA ASP A 307 -13.65 24.47 5.11
C ASP A 307 -14.99 25.07 5.56
N ALA A 308 -15.29 25.13 6.86
CA ALA A 308 -16.50 25.79 7.37
C ALA A 308 -16.60 27.29 7.00
N ARG A 309 -15.50 27.90 6.57
CA ARG A 309 -15.47 29.27 6.03
C ARG A 309 -15.81 29.35 4.53
N LYS A 310 -15.90 28.25 3.77
CA LYS A 310 -16.09 28.24 2.30
C LYS A 310 -16.94 27.06 1.80
N LYS A 311 -17.86 27.32 0.87
CA LYS A 311 -18.94 26.44 0.32
C LYS A 311 -18.50 25.14 -0.43
N GLU A 312 -17.35 24.55 -0.16
CA GLU A 312 -16.86 23.32 -0.85
C GLU A 312 -17.22 22.04 -0.08
N GLN A 313 -18.53 21.73 0.03
CA GLN A 313 -19.02 20.56 0.79
C GLN A 313 -18.88 19.22 0.05
N SER A 314 -18.86 19.22 -1.30
CA SER A 314 -18.91 17.98 -2.10
C SER A 314 -17.61 17.18 -2.10
N HIS A 315 -16.45 17.80 -1.90
CA HIS A 315 -15.13 17.13 -1.88
C HIS A 315 -14.79 16.50 -0.52
N SER A 316 -15.73 16.44 0.43
CA SER A 316 -15.49 15.99 1.81
C SER A 316 -15.87 14.53 2.09
N ARG A 317 -16.61 13.86 1.19
CA ARG A 317 -17.22 12.55 1.48
C ARG A 317 -16.21 11.42 1.51
N GLU A 318 -15.45 11.18 0.44
CA GLU A 318 -14.54 10.03 0.37
C GLU A 318 -13.41 10.14 1.40
N THR A 319 -12.89 11.35 1.61
CA THR A 319 -11.91 11.64 2.67
C THR A 319 -12.44 11.31 4.05
N ARG A 320 -13.71 11.64 4.34
CA ARG A 320 -14.37 11.30 5.60
C ARG A 320 -14.55 9.79 5.74
N GLU A 321 -14.94 9.09 4.68
CA GLU A 321 -15.13 7.64 4.70
C GLU A 321 -13.81 6.90 4.96
N LEU A 322 -12.71 7.35 4.35
CA LEU A 322 -11.35 6.85 4.64
C LEU A 322 -10.95 7.08 6.10
N LEU A 323 -11.21 8.27 6.65
CA LEU A 323 -10.92 8.55 8.06
C LEU A 323 -11.72 7.65 9.00
N ILE A 324 -13.02 7.47 8.74
CA ILE A 324 -13.89 6.63 9.56
C ILE A 324 -13.44 5.16 9.48
N ALA A 325 -13.09 4.68 8.28
CA ALA A 325 -12.53 3.34 8.11
C ALA A 325 -11.20 3.17 8.86
N SER A 326 -10.28 4.15 8.77
CA SER A 326 -9.04 4.18 9.56
C SER A 326 -9.31 4.15 11.06
N ASN A 327 -10.31 4.88 11.56
CA ASN A 327 -10.69 4.87 12.98
C ASN A 327 -11.25 3.50 13.42
N PHE A 328 -12.08 2.84 12.60
CA PHE A 328 -12.52 1.47 12.91
C PHE A 328 -11.38 0.46 12.84
N ALA A 329 -10.41 0.65 11.93
CA ALA A 329 -9.21 -0.16 11.89
C ALA A 329 -8.37 0.03 13.16
N PHE A 330 -8.27 1.26 13.68
CA PHE A 330 -7.59 1.54 14.95
C PHE A 330 -8.29 0.87 16.14
N ILE A 331 -9.62 0.95 16.22
CA ILE A 331 -10.40 0.26 17.28
C ILE A 331 -10.15 -1.25 17.22
N SER A 332 -10.20 -1.83 16.01
CA SER A 332 -9.94 -3.26 15.80
C SER A 332 -8.51 -3.64 16.19
N LEU A 333 -7.54 -2.77 15.87
CA LEU A 333 -6.14 -2.98 16.23
C LEU A 333 -5.97 -3.06 17.74
N MET A 334 -6.51 -2.09 18.48
CA MET A 334 -6.45 -2.06 19.94
C MET A 334 -7.19 -3.23 20.57
N ALA A 335 -8.32 -3.66 20.01
CA ALA A 335 -9.05 -4.85 20.47
C ALA A 335 -8.17 -6.11 20.43
N THR A 336 -7.33 -6.21 19.40
CA THR A 336 -6.46 -7.37 19.15
C THR A 336 -5.08 -7.25 19.78
N TYR A 337 -4.83 -6.28 20.67
CA TYR A 337 -3.52 -6.00 21.26
C TYR A 337 -2.81 -7.23 21.86
N ASN A 338 -3.55 -8.09 22.57
CA ASN A 338 -2.98 -9.30 23.19
C ASN A 338 -2.84 -10.48 22.22
N LEU A 339 -3.27 -10.34 20.96
CA LEU A 339 -3.23 -11.35 19.91
C LEU A 339 -2.21 -10.92 18.86
N SER A 340 -0.93 -11.06 19.17
CA SER A 340 0.19 -10.43 18.44
C SER A 340 0.16 -10.62 16.91
N LYS A 341 -0.15 -11.82 16.41
CA LYS A 341 -0.24 -12.08 14.95
C LYS A 341 -1.48 -11.45 14.31
N VAL A 342 -2.60 -11.38 15.04
CA VAL A 342 -3.81 -10.70 14.57
C VAL A 342 -3.60 -9.19 14.60
N PHE A 343 -2.95 -8.68 15.65
CA PHE A 343 -2.55 -7.28 15.79
C PHE A 343 -1.71 -6.82 14.60
N GLU A 344 -0.67 -7.57 14.22
CA GLU A 344 0.15 -7.27 13.04
C GLU A 344 -0.70 -7.13 11.77
N ARG A 345 -1.57 -8.11 11.50
CA ARG A 345 -2.44 -8.11 10.31
C ARG A 345 -3.39 -6.91 10.31
N VAL A 346 -3.99 -6.57 11.45
CA VAL A 346 -4.89 -5.42 11.55
C VAL A 346 -4.11 -4.09 11.46
N TYR A 347 -2.88 -4.05 11.97
CA TYR A 347 -2.01 -2.87 11.91
C TYR A 347 -1.72 -2.49 10.46
N ILE A 348 -1.39 -3.47 9.61
CA ILE A 348 -1.13 -3.23 8.19
C ILE A 348 -2.38 -2.60 7.52
N TYR A 349 -3.59 -3.05 7.84
CA TYR A 349 -4.82 -2.43 7.33
C TYR A 349 -5.00 -1.00 7.82
N PHE A 350 -4.84 -0.77 9.13
CA PHE A 350 -4.91 0.56 9.72
C PHE A 350 -3.91 1.51 9.05
N PHE A 351 -2.67 1.07 8.86
CA PHE A 351 -1.60 1.86 8.29
C PHE A 351 -1.90 2.25 6.85
N ILE A 352 -2.31 1.30 5.99
CA ILE A 352 -2.62 1.56 4.58
C ILE A 352 -3.83 2.48 4.42
N LEU A 353 -4.89 2.30 5.23
CA LEU A 353 -6.03 3.22 5.25
C LEU A 353 -5.61 4.63 5.70
N SER A 354 -4.72 4.71 6.68
CA SER A 354 -4.22 5.97 7.24
C SER A 354 -3.37 6.77 6.26
N ILE A 355 -2.43 6.13 5.55
CA ILE A 355 -1.61 6.80 4.53
C ILE A 355 -2.45 7.20 3.32
N ALA A 356 -3.45 6.39 2.94
CA ALA A 356 -4.36 6.75 1.86
C ALA A 356 -5.24 7.95 2.23
N TYR A 357 -5.77 7.96 3.45
CA TYR A 357 -6.47 9.14 3.99
C TYR A 357 -5.58 10.38 3.91
N LEU A 358 -4.33 10.29 4.39
CA LEU A 358 -3.39 11.41 4.39
C LEU A 358 -3.10 11.90 2.96
N ALA A 359 -2.86 10.98 2.03
CA ALA A 359 -2.59 11.31 0.63
C ALA A 359 -3.79 12.00 -0.05
N VAL A 360 -5.01 11.48 0.17
CA VAL A 360 -6.25 12.06 -0.36
C VAL A 360 -6.53 13.42 0.25
N LEU A 361 -6.34 13.57 1.57
CA LEU A 361 -6.50 14.85 2.25
C LEU A 361 -5.56 15.90 1.66
N LEU A 362 -4.26 15.59 1.54
CA LEU A 362 -3.25 16.50 1.01
C LEU A 362 -3.47 16.83 -0.47
N ALA A 363 -3.91 15.87 -1.27
CA ALA A 363 -4.26 16.11 -2.66
C ALA A 363 -5.39 17.15 -2.82
N ARG A 364 -6.34 17.16 -1.88
CA ARG A 364 -7.48 18.10 -1.84
C ARG A 364 -7.17 19.41 -1.12
N MET A 365 -6.09 19.46 -0.32
CA MET A 365 -5.63 20.70 0.31
C MET A 365 -5.11 21.70 -0.73
N ARG A 366 -5.45 22.97 -0.51
CA ARG A 366 -4.96 24.09 -1.33
C ARG A 366 -3.43 24.21 -1.25
N PRO A 367 -2.77 24.68 -2.32
CA PRO A 367 -1.36 25.01 -2.29
C PRO A 367 -1.04 26.00 -1.16
N GLY A 368 0.09 25.78 -0.48
CA GLY A 368 0.53 26.64 0.61
C GLY A 368 1.65 26.02 1.45
N PRO A 369 2.24 26.80 2.37
CA PRO A 369 3.41 26.38 3.14
C PRO A 369 3.11 25.16 4.04
N SER A 370 1.91 25.08 4.61
CA SER A 370 1.51 23.94 5.44
C SER A 370 1.45 22.62 4.65
N LYS A 371 0.92 22.66 3.43
CA LYS A 371 0.89 21.50 2.52
C LYS A 371 2.31 21.10 2.11
N ALA A 372 3.15 22.08 1.76
CA ALA A 372 4.54 21.83 1.39
C ALA A 372 5.33 21.17 2.54
N ILE A 373 5.18 21.66 3.78
CA ILE A 373 5.84 21.07 4.96
C ILE A 373 5.41 19.62 5.18
N ILE A 374 4.11 19.32 5.09
CA ILE A 374 3.62 17.95 5.28
C ILE A 374 4.11 17.04 4.15
N ILE A 375 4.12 17.52 2.90
CA ILE A 375 4.67 16.76 1.76
C ILE A 375 6.17 16.51 1.94
N LEU A 376 6.94 17.51 2.37
CA LEU A 376 8.37 17.35 2.65
C LEU A 376 8.63 16.35 3.78
N ALA A 377 7.83 16.39 4.84
CA ALA A 377 7.89 15.38 5.90
C ALA A 377 7.56 13.98 5.37
N GLY A 378 6.57 13.86 4.49
CA GLY A 378 6.23 12.61 3.80
C GLY A 378 7.37 12.12 2.91
N ILE A 379 8.03 13.01 2.17
CA ILE A 379 9.21 12.69 1.36
C ILE A 379 10.37 12.23 2.24
N ALA A 380 10.68 12.95 3.31
CA ALA A 380 11.75 12.60 4.24
C ALA A 380 11.50 11.23 4.90
N TYR A 381 10.26 11.01 5.37
CA TYR A 381 9.82 9.70 5.86
C TYR A 381 10.00 8.62 4.79
N SER A 382 9.65 8.92 3.54
CA SER A 382 9.68 7.93 2.49
C SER A 382 11.10 7.52 2.11
N ILE A 383 12.02 8.49 2.04
CA ILE A 383 13.45 8.21 1.83
C ILE A 383 13.99 7.36 2.98
N TYR A 384 13.78 7.79 4.22
CA TYR A 384 14.23 7.04 5.40
C TYR A 384 13.63 5.63 5.45
N GLY A 385 12.31 5.52 5.30
CA GLY A 385 11.57 4.27 5.39
C GLY A 385 11.94 3.30 4.28
N PHE A 386 12.11 3.79 3.04
CA PHE A 386 12.54 2.96 1.93
C PHE A 386 13.92 2.35 2.21
N PHE A 387 14.93 3.17 2.50
CA PHE A 387 16.27 2.65 2.81
C PHE A 387 16.25 1.72 4.02
N LYS A 388 15.61 2.11 5.12
CA LYS A 388 15.49 1.28 6.32
C LYS A 388 14.92 -0.10 6.00
N ASN A 389 13.81 -0.17 5.26
CA ASN A 389 13.18 -1.44 4.95
C ASN A 389 14.03 -2.27 3.99
N LEU A 390 14.71 -1.64 3.03
CA LEU A 390 15.62 -2.33 2.13
C LEU A 390 16.81 -2.96 2.87
N PHE A 391 17.39 -2.24 3.85
CA PHE A 391 18.47 -2.72 4.71
C PHE A 391 18.08 -3.95 5.54
N ILE A 392 16.82 -4.05 5.96
CA ILE A 392 16.33 -5.12 6.84
C ILE A 392 15.76 -6.29 6.01
N ALA A 393 15.45 -6.07 4.74
CA ALA A 393 14.77 -7.05 3.89
C ALA A 393 15.75 -7.92 3.09
N GLU A 394 16.59 -8.66 3.81
CA GLU A 394 17.65 -9.54 3.27
C GLU A 394 17.15 -10.60 2.29
N LEU A 395 15.86 -10.93 2.30
CA LEU A 395 15.28 -11.95 1.43
C LEU A 395 14.75 -11.40 0.09
N LEU A 396 14.61 -10.09 -0.08
CA LEU A 396 14.06 -9.51 -1.30
C LEU A 396 15.05 -9.63 -2.46
N PHE A 397 14.51 -9.59 -3.68
CA PHE A 397 15.29 -9.62 -4.92
C PHE A 397 16.41 -10.67 -4.92
N ALA A 398 16.04 -11.95 -4.79
CA ALA A 398 16.96 -13.09 -4.75
C ALA A 398 18.07 -13.01 -3.67
N GLY A 399 17.84 -12.25 -2.60
CA GLY A 399 18.80 -12.07 -1.52
C GLY A 399 19.72 -10.86 -1.69
N ASP A 400 19.49 -10.05 -2.73
CA ASP A 400 20.28 -8.84 -3.03
C ASP A 400 19.40 -7.58 -3.10
N PRO A 401 18.86 -7.12 -1.96
CA PRO A 401 18.00 -5.93 -1.92
C PRO A 401 18.70 -4.67 -2.45
N PHE A 402 20.03 -4.55 -2.34
CA PHE A 402 20.78 -3.38 -2.84
C PHE A 402 21.06 -3.46 -4.33
N GLY A 403 21.37 -4.65 -4.86
CA GLY A 403 21.51 -4.88 -6.29
C GLY A 403 20.26 -4.49 -7.07
N PHE A 404 19.06 -4.60 -6.47
CA PHE A 404 17.82 -4.08 -7.07
C PHE A 404 17.90 -2.58 -7.42
N LEU A 405 18.57 -1.75 -6.61
CA LEU A 405 18.65 -0.31 -6.85
C LEU A 405 19.49 0.05 -8.08
N THR A 406 20.46 -0.80 -8.40
CA THR A 406 21.45 -0.60 -9.47
C THR A 406 21.20 -1.49 -10.68
N SER A 407 20.27 -2.45 -10.59
CA SER A 407 19.95 -3.39 -11.66
C SER A 407 19.34 -2.67 -12.86
N SER A 408 19.83 -2.98 -14.04
CA SER A 408 19.23 -2.61 -15.31
C SER A 408 17.87 -3.29 -15.52
N PHE A 409 17.08 -2.78 -16.47
CA PHE A 409 15.78 -3.38 -16.77
C PHE A 409 15.87 -4.86 -17.15
N LEU A 410 16.91 -5.25 -17.89
CA LEU A 410 17.13 -6.65 -18.28
C LEU A 410 17.50 -7.52 -17.08
N GLU A 411 18.32 -7.02 -16.17
CA GLU A 411 18.69 -7.75 -14.94
C GLU A 411 17.48 -7.94 -14.03
N LEU A 412 16.63 -6.92 -13.87
CA LEU A 412 15.39 -7.03 -13.09
C LEU A 412 14.48 -8.16 -13.58
N TYR A 413 14.44 -8.40 -14.88
CA TYR A 413 13.52 -9.37 -15.49
C TYR A 413 14.16 -10.68 -15.93
N ARG A 414 15.48 -10.84 -15.75
CA ARG A 414 16.25 -12.01 -16.23
C ARG A 414 15.71 -13.34 -15.73
N SER A 415 15.19 -13.40 -14.50
CA SER A 415 14.66 -14.63 -13.90
C SER A 415 13.25 -14.99 -14.38
N PHE A 416 12.60 -14.14 -15.18
CA PHE A 416 11.24 -14.32 -15.70
C PHE A 416 11.20 -14.59 -17.21
N ILE A 417 12.34 -14.49 -17.90
CA ILE A 417 12.55 -14.72 -19.33
C ILE A 417 13.31 -16.04 -19.48
#